data_AF-A0A7J7KZ26-F1
#
_entry.id   AF-A0A7J7KZ26-F1
#
_cell.length_a   1.000
_cell.length_b   1.000
_cell.length_c   1.000
_cell.angle_alpha   90.00
_cell.angle_beta   90.00
_cell.angle_gamma   90.00
#
_symmetry.space_group_name_H-M   'P 1'
#
loop_
_entity.id
_entity.type
_entity.pdbx_description
1 polymer ?
#
loop_
_entity_poly.entity_id
_entity_poly.type
_entity_poly.pdbx_seq_one_letter_code
_entity_poly.pdbx_strand_id
1 'polypeptide(L)'
;MMLLLGPLGTGKTTLLKGLARKLYSNIRVSGKITYCGHDLNEFVAQRTSSYINQHDLHYGKMTVRENLDFSGRCLKVGTRYKMLAKLSRREKGTGIKPDPEIIAFMKA
;
A
#
# COMPACT_ATOMS: atom_id res chain seq x y z
N MET A 1 16.61 6.70 -1.74
CA MET A 1 16.59 6.25 -0.32
C MET A 1 16.69 7.50 0.56
N MET A 2 15.96 7.57 1.67
CA MET A 2 15.95 8.71 2.59
C MET A 2 16.29 8.23 4.01
N LEU A 3 17.14 8.99 4.71
CA LEU A 3 17.48 8.77 6.12
C LEU A 3 17.02 9.98 6.95
N LEU A 4 16.30 9.73 8.04
CA LEU A 4 15.81 10.76 8.96
C LEU A 4 16.41 10.56 10.35
N LEU A 5 17.33 11.46 10.74
CA LEU A 5 18.02 11.42 12.02
C LEU A 5 17.59 12.56 12.94
N GLY A 6 17.72 12.35 14.24
CA GLY A 6 17.45 13.38 15.26
C GLY A 6 17.32 12.78 16.67
N PRO A 7 17.47 13.61 17.72
CA PRO A 7 17.34 13.19 19.13
C PRO A 7 16.00 12.51 19.47
N LEU A 8 15.93 11.79 20.59
CA LEU A 8 14.66 11.20 21.05
C LEU A 8 13.60 12.30 21.25
N GLY A 9 12.35 12.04 20.85
CA GLY A 9 11.25 12.99 21.03
C GLY A 9 11.10 14.06 19.94
N THR A 10 11.99 14.15 18.95
CA THR A 10 11.88 15.16 17.86
C THR A 10 10.79 14.87 16.80
N GLY A 11 9.90 13.91 17.05
CA GLY A 11 8.75 13.66 16.18
C GLY A 11 9.06 12.91 14.87
N LYS A 12 10.24 12.31 14.69
CA LYS A 12 10.59 11.53 13.49
C LYS A 12 9.55 10.45 13.16
N THR A 13 9.19 9.65 14.16
CA THR A 13 8.16 8.61 14.04
C THR A 13 6.80 9.19 13.68
N THR A 14 6.46 10.34 14.27
CA THR A 14 5.22 11.08 13.98
C THR A 14 5.21 11.59 12.53
N LEU A 15 6.32 12.14 12.04
CA LEU A 15 6.46 12.59 10.65
C LEU A 15 6.29 11.43 9.66
N LEU A 16 6.98 10.29 9.87
CA LEU A 16 6.85 9.13 8.99
C LEU A 16 5.42 8.55 8.98
N LYS A 17 4.75 8.51 10.14
CA LYS A 17 3.33 8.14 10.22
C LYS A 17 2.42 9.15 9.51
N GLY A 18 2.78 10.44 9.55
CA GLY A 18 2.07 11.50 8.84
C GLY A 18 2.14 11.35 7.33
N LEU A 19 3.33 11.10 6.79
CA LEU A 19 3.54 10.82 5.37
C LEU A 19 2.71 9.61 4.93
N ALA A 20 2.75 8.51 5.68
CA ALA A 20 1.95 7.32 5.39
C ALA A 20 0.45 7.44 5.73
N ARG A 21 -0.01 8.63 6.15
CA ARG A 21 -1.40 8.94 6.54
C ARG A 21 -1.97 7.94 7.57
N LYS A 22 -1.12 7.54 8.53
CA LYS A 22 -1.42 6.70 9.71
C LYS A 22 -1.37 7.47 11.04
N LEU A 23 -1.51 8.79 11.01
CA LEU A 23 -1.66 9.60 12.23
C LEU A 23 -3.05 9.43 12.84
N TYR A 24 -3.14 9.61 14.16
CA TYR A 24 -4.42 9.67 14.86
C TYR A 24 -5.22 10.90 14.41
N SER A 25 -6.55 10.77 14.35
CA SER A 25 -7.46 11.81 13.86
C SER A 25 -7.46 13.09 14.69
N ASN A 26 -6.97 13.04 15.93
CA ASN A 26 -6.87 14.18 16.84
C ASN A 26 -5.61 15.03 16.63
N ILE A 27 -4.69 14.64 15.74
CA ILE A 27 -3.45 15.39 15.47
C ILE A 27 -3.70 16.39 14.36
N ARG A 28 -3.43 17.68 14.62
CA ARG A 28 -3.45 18.73 13.59
C ARG A 28 -2.24 18.56 12.68
N VAL A 29 -2.50 18.59 11.36
CA VAL A 29 -1.47 18.54 10.32
C VAL A 29 -1.58 19.81 9.50
N SER A 30 -0.45 20.47 9.28
CA SER A 30 -0.34 21.66 8.42
C SER A 30 0.76 21.46 7.36
N GLY A 31 0.76 22.31 6.34
CA GLY A 31 1.64 22.19 5.18
C GLY A 31 1.03 21.37 4.04
N LYS A 32 1.82 21.15 2.98
CA LYS A 32 1.41 20.45 1.76
C LYS A 32 2.26 19.20 1.57
N ILE A 33 1.62 18.08 1.27
CA ILE A 33 2.29 16.80 0.93
C ILE A 33 1.73 16.34 -0.40
N THR A 34 2.61 16.11 -1.36
CA THR A 34 2.26 15.61 -2.69
C THR A 34 2.97 14.29 -2.99
N TYR A 35 2.27 13.36 -3.63
CA TYR A 35 2.82 12.10 -4.12
C TYR A 35 2.78 12.11 -5.64
N CYS A 36 3.94 12.06 -6.29
CA CYS A 36 4.05 12.12 -7.75
C CYS A 36 3.30 13.31 -8.36
N GLY A 37 3.30 14.47 -7.69
CA GLY A 37 2.58 15.68 -8.12
C GLY A 37 1.11 15.76 -7.67
N HIS A 38 0.52 14.68 -7.14
CA HIS A 38 -0.86 14.65 -6.66
C HIS A 38 -0.96 14.98 -5.17
N ASP A 39 -1.94 15.79 -4.80
CA ASP A 39 -2.27 16.08 -3.42
C ASP A 39 -2.84 14.87 -2.68
N LEU A 40 -2.61 14.81 -1.36
CA LEU A 40 -3.07 13.70 -0.50
C LEU A 40 -4.60 13.46 -0.49
N ASN A 41 -5.37 14.41 -0.99
CA ASN A 41 -6.84 14.31 -1.09
C ASN A 41 -7.29 13.73 -2.44
N GLU A 42 -6.40 13.65 -3.45
CA GLU A 42 -6.72 13.11 -4.78
C GLU A 42 -6.73 11.59 -4.81
N PHE A 43 -6.13 10.94 -3.81
CA PHE A 43 -6.01 9.48 -3.74
C PHE A 43 -5.92 8.97 -2.30
N VAL A 44 -6.05 7.65 -2.13
CA VAL A 44 -5.93 7.01 -0.82
C VAL A 44 -4.48 6.66 -0.53
N ALA A 45 -3.75 7.58 0.10
CA ALA A 45 -2.32 7.39 0.39
C ALA A 45 -1.98 6.11 1.16
N GLN A 46 -2.88 5.62 2.03
CA GLN A 46 -2.66 4.35 2.75
C GLN A 46 -2.64 3.11 1.84
N ARG A 47 -3.12 3.21 0.59
CA ARG A 47 -3.04 2.13 -0.41
C ARG A 47 -1.77 2.19 -1.26
N THR A 48 -1.15 3.35 -1.35
CA THR A 48 0.06 3.58 -2.18
C THR A 48 1.33 3.62 -1.34
N SER A 49 1.22 4.04 -0.08
CA SER A 49 2.32 4.19 0.87
C SER A 49 2.09 3.31 2.09
N SER A 50 3.11 2.53 2.46
CA SER A 50 3.08 1.67 3.64
C SER A 50 4.05 2.15 4.70
N TYR A 51 3.59 2.14 5.96
CA TYR A 51 4.45 2.35 7.12
C TYR A 51 4.63 1.04 7.87
N ILE A 52 5.89 0.64 8.04
CA ILE A 52 6.33 -0.51 8.83
C ILE A 52 6.54 -0.04 10.27
N ASN A 53 5.88 -0.71 11.22
CA ASN A 53 5.99 -0.37 12.63
C ASN A 53 7.33 -0.80 13.20
N GLN A 54 7.69 -0.25 14.36
CA GLN A 54 8.85 -0.69 15.13
C GLN A 54 8.71 -2.13 15.64
N HIS A 55 7.48 -2.58 15.86
CA HIS A 55 7.18 -3.95 16.23
C HIS A 55 6.62 -4.71 15.05
N ASP A 56 7.13 -5.92 14.84
CA ASP A 56 6.64 -6.79 13.79
C ASP A 56 5.23 -7.31 14.12
N LEU A 57 4.41 -7.37 13.09
CA LEU A 57 3.04 -7.90 13.16
C LEU A 57 3.00 -9.27 12.48
N HIS A 58 3.51 -10.29 13.16
CA HIS A 58 3.44 -11.68 12.69
C HIS A 58 2.96 -12.63 13.80
N TYR A 59 2.29 -13.70 13.41
CA TYR A 59 1.86 -14.72 14.36
C TYR A 59 2.95 -15.78 14.54
N GLY A 60 3.61 -15.81 15.69
CA GLY A 60 4.80 -16.64 15.93
C GLY A 60 4.59 -18.16 15.85
N LYS A 61 3.35 -18.65 15.78
CA LYS A 61 3.04 -20.09 15.58
C LYS A 61 2.78 -20.45 14.11
N MET A 62 2.75 -19.50 13.20
CA MET A 62 2.62 -19.73 11.75
C MET A 62 3.99 -19.75 11.09
N THR A 63 4.12 -20.54 10.04
CA THR A 63 5.26 -20.45 9.12
C THR A 63 5.27 -19.11 8.39
N VAL A 64 6.42 -18.74 7.82
CA VAL A 64 6.56 -17.52 7.01
C VAL A 64 5.54 -17.49 5.86
N ARG A 65 5.35 -18.62 5.16
CA ARG A 65 4.39 -18.74 4.06
C ARG A 65 2.97 -18.47 4.52
N GLU A 66 2.56 -19.09 5.63
CA GLU A 66 1.21 -18.92 6.17
C GLU A 66 0.96 -17.48 6.63
N ASN A 67 1.94 -16.84 7.29
CA ASN A 67 1.81 -15.46 7.73
C ASN A 67 1.70 -14.48 6.55
N LEU A 68 2.44 -14.72 5.46
CA LEU A 68 2.33 -13.96 4.22
C LEU A 68 0.99 -14.18 3.52
N ASP A 69 0.54 -15.43 3.41
CA ASP A 69 -0.77 -15.77 2.82
C ASP A 69 -1.92 -15.13 3.61
N PHE A 70 -1.87 -15.19 4.95
CA PHE A 70 -2.83 -14.54 5.82
C PHE A 70 -2.84 -13.02 5.61
N SER A 71 -1.68 -12.39 5.63
CA SER A 71 -1.53 -10.94 5.40
C SER A 71 -2.08 -10.52 4.04
N GLY A 72 -1.78 -11.28 2.97
CA GLY A 72 -2.29 -11.03 1.63
C GLY A 72 -3.82 -11.12 1.52
N ARG A 73 -4.46 -12.04 2.27
CA ARG A 73 -5.91 -12.15 2.37
C ARG A 73 -6.53 -10.96 3.11
N CYS A 74 -5.95 -10.55 4.25
CA CYS A 74 -6.43 -9.40 5.03
C CYS A 74 -6.32 -8.08 4.26
N LEU A 75 -5.25 -7.90 3.49
CA LEU A 75 -5.02 -6.71 2.67
C LEU A 75 -5.84 -6.69 1.36
N LYS A 76 -6.72 -7.68 1.13
CA LYS A 76 -7.59 -7.81 -0.05
C LYS A 76 -6.84 -7.86 -1.39
N VAL A 77 -5.54 -8.16 -1.39
CA VAL A 77 -4.74 -8.33 -2.61
C VAL A 77 -5.29 -9.50 -3.46
N GLY A 78 -5.81 -10.53 -2.80
CA GLY A 78 -6.31 -11.75 -3.46
C GLY A 78 -7.56 -11.57 -4.32
N THR A 79 -8.45 -10.62 -4.03
CA THR A 79 -9.72 -10.46 -4.79
C THR A 79 -9.46 -9.85 -6.16
N ARG A 80 -8.58 -8.85 -6.23
CA ARG A 80 -8.19 -8.21 -7.49
C ARG A 80 -7.47 -9.20 -8.38
N TYR A 81 -6.52 -9.96 -7.85
CA TYR A 81 -5.81 -11.00 -8.62
C TYR A 81 -6.75 -12.06 -9.22
N LYS A 82 -7.71 -12.58 -8.44
CA LYS A 82 -8.71 -13.54 -8.95
C LYS A 82 -9.59 -12.93 -10.04
N MET A 83 -10.03 -11.69 -9.85
CA MET A 83 -10.83 -10.96 -10.85
C MET A 83 -10.03 -10.73 -12.14
N LEU A 84 -8.79 -10.26 -12.04
CA LEU A 84 -7.87 -10.04 -13.17
C LEU A 84 -7.56 -11.34 -13.92
N ALA A 85 -7.32 -12.44 -13.19
CA ALA A 85 -7.12 -13.75 -13.80
C ALA A 85 -8.38 -14.23 -14.54
N LYS A 86 -9.57 -13.96 -14.01
CA LYS A 86 -10.85 -14.28 -14.68
C LYS A 86 -11.07 -13.41 -15.91
N LEU A 87 -10.75 -12.11 -15.84
CA LEU A 87 -10.84 -11.17 -16.95
C LEU A 87 -9.91 -11.60 -18.10
N SER A 88 -8.63 -11.85 -17.80
CA SER A 88 -7.65 -12.28 -18.80
C SER A 88 -8.03 -13.59 -19.50
N ARG A 89 -8.66 -14.54 -18.78
CA ARG A 89 -9.20 -15.76 -19.39
C ARG A 89 -10.35 -15.48 -20.36
N ARG A 90 -11.24 -14.55 -20.02
CA ARG A 90 -12.38 -14.16 -20.88
C ARG A 90 -11.92 -13.41 -22.12
N GLU A 91 -11.02 -12.46 -21.96
CA GLU A 91 -10.44 -11.68 -23.08
C GLU A 91 -9.75 -12.58 -24.10
N LYS A 92 -9.00 -13.59 -23.63
CA LYS A 92 -8.41 -14.62 -24.51
C LYS A 92 -9.49 -15.43 -25.26
N GLY A 93 -10.58 -15.80 -24.60
CA GLY A 93 -11.68 -16.55 -25.21
C GLY A 93 -12.45 -15.75 -26.26
N THR A 94 -12.50 -14.43 -26.14
CA THR A 94 -13.18 -13.53 -27.08
C THR A 94 -12.22 -12.86 -28.07
N GLY A 95 -10.93 -13.20 -28.06
CA GLY A 95 -9.93 -12.63 -28.97
C GLY A 95 -9.61 -11.14 -28.72
N ILE A 96 -9.97 -10.60 -27.55
CA ILE A 96 -9.74 -9.18 -27.21
C ILE A 96 -8.27 -9.02 -26.77
N LYS A 97 -7.55 -8.12 -27.43
CA LYS A 97 -6.24 -7.66 -26.95
C LYS A 97 -6.44 -6.47 -26.03
N PRO A 98 -6.12 -6.58 -24.73
CA PRO A 98 -6.23 -5.46 -23.82
C PRO A 98 -5.11 -4.46 -24.07
N ASP A 99 -5.38 -3.20 -23.75
CA ASP A 99 -4.41 -2.12 -23.85
C ASP A 99 -3.16 -2.42 -22.98
N PRO A 100 -1.93 -2.28 -23.53
CA PRO A 100 -0.69 -2.52 -22.79
C PRO A 100 -0.54 -1.70 -21.51
N GLU A 101 -0.98 -0.44 -21.49
CA GLU A 101 -0.89 0.45 -20.33
C GLU A 101 -1.84 0.00 -19.22
N ILE A 102 -3.05 -0.38 -19.59
CA ILE A 102 -4.05 -0.91 -18.65
C ILE A 102 -3.56 -2.24 -18.06
N ILE A 103 -2.94 -3.11 -18.86
CA ILE A 103 -2.35 -4.37 -18.36
C ILE A 103 -1.22 -4.10 -17.36
N ALA A 104 -0.35 -3.12 -17.65
CA ALA A 104 0.74 -2.76 -16.76
C ALA A 104 0.22 -2.25 -15.41
N PHE A 105 -0.78 -1.36 -15.44
CA PHE A 105 -1.44 -0.86 -14.24
C PHE A 105 -2.19 -1.95 -13.45
N MET A 106 -2.80 -2.92 -14.15
CA MET A 106 -3.51 -4.02 -13.51
C MET A 106 -2.59 -5.05 -12.83
N LYS A 107 -1.35 -5.21 -13.32
CA LYS A 107 -0.38 -6.19 -12.81
C LYS A 107 0.59 -5.62 -11.77
N ALA A 108 0.69 -4.29 -11.66
CA ALA A 108 1.40 -3.58 -10.60
C ALA A 108 0.63 -3.64 -9.27
#